data_AF-A0A926ABN5-F1
#
_entry.id   AF-A0A926ABN5-F1
#
_cell.length_a   1.000
_cell.length_b   1.000
_cell.length_c   1.000
_cell.angle_alpha   90.00
_cell.angle_beta   90.00
_cell.angle_gamma   90.00
#
_symmetry.space_group_name_H-M   'P 1'
#
loop_
_entity.id
_entity.type
_entity.pdbx_description
1 polymer ?
#
loop_
_entity_poly.entity_id
_entity_poly.type
_entity_poly.pdbx_seq_one_letter_code
_entity_poly.pdbx_strand_id
1 'polypeptide(L)'
;MTDHDHDALFDELPDEPEDIEAYCVRCRESVTMEAPQAVWTRKGMPATRGICPICGGTVFRMGATDAHRKSARPTPVAVGDGDRRKAPTLTRDTVYINYAASEAEFAQSLAADLNNAGIAAWLAEPDPGEVAWAGGVHPALQECARMVLVLSPDALQDTQVAAGWQFFRGKRKPIVIAQLSTAAAPPDDIRRSPRFDFAADYKSAFRQMLQALSS
;
A
#
# COMPACT_ATOMS: atom_id res chain seq x y z
N MET A 1 -30.41 -59.74 -19.50
CA MET A 1 -31.43 -58.71 -19.26
C MET A 1 -30.68 -57.52 -18.73
N THR A 2 -30.53 -56.55 -19.61
CA THR A 2 -29.67 -55.36 -19.53
C THR A 2 -30.37 -54.31 -18.68
N ASP A 3 -29.61 -53.66 -17.79
CA ASP A 3 -29.75 -52.27 -17.31
C ASP A 3 -28.50 -52.10 -16.42
N HIS A 4 -27.38 -51.48 -16.79
CA HIS A 4 -27.11 -50.21 -17.48
C HIS A 4 -27.82 -49.00 -16.92
N ASP A 5 -27.74 -48.81 -15.59
CA ASP A 5 -27.81 -47.47 -15.00
C ASP A 5 -26.43 -47.02 -14.58
N HIS A 6 -25.77 -46.43 -15.58
CA HIS A 6 -24.65 -45.52 -15.45
C HIS A 6 -25.26 -44.14 -15.17
N ASP A 7 -25.50 -43.75 -13.91
CA ASP A 7 -25.68 -42.33 -13.61
C ASP A 7 -25.66 -42.02 -12.11
N ALA A 8 -24.58 -41.38 -11.69
CA ALA A 8 -24.51 -40.33 -10.66
C ALA A 8 -23.04 -40.08 -10.24
N LEU A 9 -22.15 -40.00 -11.22
CA LEU A 9 -20.99 -39.11 -11.10
C LEU A 9 -21.52 -37.70 -11.37
N PHE A 10 -22.32 -37.16 -10.44
CA PHE A 10 -22.63 -35.74 -10.47
C PHE A 10 -21.42 -35.02 -9.88
N ASP A 11 -20.47 -34.82 -10.78
CA ASP A 11 -19.34 -33.91 -10.77
C ASP A 11 -19.53 -32.77 -9.75
N GLU A 12 -19.00 -32.93 -8.53
CA GLU A 12 -18.63 -31.81 -7.66
C GLU A 12 -17.46 -31.11 -8.35
N LEU A 13 -17.73 -30.41 -9.45
CA LEU A 13 -16.78 -29.47 -10.01
C LEU A 13 -16.58 -28.39 -8.95
N PRO A 14 -15.37 -28.24 -8.38
CA PRO A 14 -15.09 -27.15 -7.47
C PRO A 14 -15.45 -25.84 -8.18
N ASP A 15 -16.13 -24.91 -7.49
CA ASP A 15 -16.42 -23.56 -7.99
C ASP A 15 -15.12 -22.95 -8.53
N GLU A 16 -14.83 -23.12 -9.83
CA GLU A 16 -13.62 -22.58 -10.43
C GLU A 16 -13.76 -21.06 -10.35
N PRO A 17 -12.75 -20.36 -9.79
CA PRO A 17 -12.84 -18.91 -9.65
C PRO A 17 -13.00 -18.34 -11.06
N GLU A 18 -14.16 -17.74 -11.34
CA GLU A 18 -14.37 -17.05 -12.61
C GLU A 18 -13.22 -16.04 -12.79
N ASP A 19 -12.45 -16.21 -13.86
CA ASP A 19 -11.41 -15.28 -14.24
C ASP A 19 -12.06 -13.96 -14.63
N ILE A 20 -12.07 -13.00 -13.69
CA ILE A 20 -12.70 -11.71 -13.91
C ILE A 20 -11.67 -10.72 -14.45
N GLU A 21 -11.84 -10.32 -15.70
CA GLU A 21 -11.02 -9.28 -16.31
C GLU A 21 -11.39 -7.88 -15.78
N ALA A 22 -10.38 -7.09 -15.45
CA ALA A 22 -10.53 -5.69 -15.11
C ALA A 22 -9.38 -4.84 -15.65
N TYR A 23 -9.68 -3.57 -15.94
CA TYR A 23 -8.67 -2.61 -16.34
C TYR A 23 -7.91 -2.07 -15.12
N CYS A 24 -6.60 -2.28 -15.10
CA CYS A 24 -5.75 -1.69 -14.07
C CYS A 24 -5.34 -0.27 -14.47
N VAL A 25 -5.97 0.75 -13.89
CA VAL A 25 -5.59 2.17 -14.12
C VAL A 25 -4.12 2.43 -13.74
N ARG A 26 -3.61 1.65 -12.78
CA ARG A 26 -2.18 1.60 -12.47
C ARG A 26 -1.42 1.15 -13.73
N CYS A 27 -1.55 -0.08 -14.18
CA CYS A 27 -0.69 -0.61 -15.25
C CYS A 27 -1.06 -0.12 -16.65
N ARG A 28 -2.22 0.53 -16.79
CA ARG A 28 -2.88 0.89 -18.04
C ARG A 28 -3.12 -0.32 -18.95
N GLU A 29 -3.29 -1.48 -18.33
CA GLU A 29 -3.43 -2.78 -18.99
C GLU A 29 -4.67 -3.51 -18.45
N SER A 30 -5.27 -4.33 -19.30
CA SER A 30 -6.37 -5.22 -18.89
C SER A 30 -5.77 -6.48 -18.28
N VAL A 31 -6.21 -6.81 -17.07
CA VAL A 31 -5.66 -7.92 -16.29
C VAL A 31 -6.77 -8.81 -15.76
N THR A 32 -6.50 -10.11 -15.65
CA THR A 32 -7.31 -11.02 -14.84
C THR A 32 -7.05 -10.69 -13.37
N MET A 33 -8.09 -10.37 -12.61
CA MET A 33 -7.92 -9.95 -11.22
C MET A 33 -7.64 -11.14 -10.29
N GLU A 34 -6.68 -10.99 -9.40
CA GLU A 34 -6.45 -11.91 -8.29
C GLU A 34 -7.42 -11.62 -7.14
N ALA A 35 -7.86 -12.67 -6.45
CA ALA A 35 -8.80 -12.58 -5.31
C ALA A 35 -10.06 -11.72 -5.59
N PRO A 36 -10.87 -12.07 -6.61
CA PRO A 36 -12.11 -11.35 -6.91
C PRO A 36 -13.13 -11.44 -5.76
N GLN A 37 -13.62 -10.30 -5.31
CA GLN A 37 -14.65 -10.18 -4.28
C GLN A 37 -15.81 -9.31 -4.76
N ALA A 38 -17.03 -9.84 -4.69
CA ALA A 38 -18.25 -9.08 -4.94
C ALA A 38 -18.47 -8.03 -3.83
N VAL A 39 -18.70 -6.78 -4.22
CA VAL A 39 -18.92 -5.65 -3.33
C VAL A 39 -20.04 -4.76 -3.84
N TRP A 40 -20.80 -4.17 -2.91
CA TRP A 40 -21.83 -3.19 -3.24
C TRP A 40 -21.29 -1.77 -3.05
N THR A 41 -21.45 -0.93 -4.06
CA THR A 41 -21.11 0.49 -3.93
C THR A 41 -22.06 1.17 -2.94
N ARG A 42 -21.68 2.37 -2.46
CA ARG A 42 -22.52 3.17 -1.55
C ARG A 42 -23.91 3.54 -2.12
N LYS A 43 -24.04 3.53 -3.45
CA LYS A 43 -25.31 3.71 -4.17
C LYS A 43 -26.07 2.39 -4.41
N GLY A 44 -25.60 1.28 -3.84
CA GLY A 44 -26.17 -0.06 -4.00
C GLY A 44 -26.01 -0.66 -5.40
N MET A 45 -25.04 -0.21 -6.19
CA MET A 45 -24.71 -0.86 -7.48
C MET A 45 -23.69 -1.99 -7.27
N PRO A 46 -23.86 -3.15 -7.94
CA PRO A 46 -22.95 -4.28 -7.84
C PRO A 46 -21.63 -4.00 -8.56
N ALA A 47 -20.54 -4.46 -7.97
CA ALA A 47 -19.20 -4.36 -8.54
C ALA A 47 -18.29 -5.45 -7.96
N THR A 48 -17.23 -5.79 -8.69
CA THR A 48 -16.22 -6.72 -8.21
C THR A 48 -14.92 -5.97 -7.95
N ARG A 49 -14.35 -6.17 -6.77
CA ARG A 49 -13.02 -5.67 -6.39
C ARG A 49 -12.04 -6.84 -6.38
N GLY A 50 -10.82 -6.62 -6.88
CA GLY A 50 -9.74 -7.61 -6.81
C GLY A 50 -8.37 -6.93 -6.79
N ILE A 51 -7.33 -7.72 -7.02
CA ILE A 51 -5.92 -7.30 -7.00
C ILE A 51 -5.32 -7.47 -8.41
N CYS A 52 -4.51 -6.52 -8.85
CA CYS A 52 -3.78 -6.61 -10.11
C CYS A 52 -2.55 -7.51 -9.98
N PRO A 53 -2.39 -8.57 -10.80
CA PRO A 53 -1.24 -9.48 -10.72
C PRO A 53 0.09 -8.80 -11.08
N ILE A 54 0.04 -7.71 -11.87
CA ILE A 54 1.24 -7.02 -12.36
C ILE A 54 1.86 -6.12 -11.28
N CYS A 55 1.03 -5.38 -10.53
CA CYS A 55 1.51 -4.35 -9.61
C CYS A 55 0.97 -4.44 -8.19
N GLY A 56 0.17 -5.47 -7.88
CA GLY A 56 -0.49 -5.67 -6.58
C GLY A 56 -1.52 -4.59 -6.21
N GLY A 57 -1.95 -3.76 -7.17
CA GLY A 57 -2.87 -2.65 -6.91
C GLY A 57 -4.33 -3.09 -7.00
N THR A 58 -5.23 -2.44 -6.26
CA THR A 58 -6.67 -2.74 -6.34
C THR A 58 -7.23 -2.46 -7.73
N VAL A 59 -7.92 -3.44 -8.29
CA VAL A 59 -8.70 -3.31 -9.54
C VAL A 59 -10.19 -3.41 -9.23
N PHE A 60 -10.99 -2.73 -10.05
CA PHE A 60 -12.42 -2.63 -9.85
C PHE A 60 -13.15 -2.78 -11.17
N ARG A 61 -14.12 -3.70 -11.22
CA ARG A 61 -14.98 -3.94 -12.38
C ARG A 61 -16.42 -3.67 -11.98
N MET A 62 -17.08 -2.78 -12.70
CA MET A 62 -18.52 -2.56 -12.55
C MET A 62 -19.29 -3.73 -13.17
N GLY A 63 -20.35 -4.19 -12.51
CA GLY A 63 -21.20 -5.26 -13.02
C GLY A 63 -21.58 -6.27 -11.95
N ALA A 64 -22.73 -6.92 -12.17
CA ALA A 64 -23.12 -8.07 -11.38
C ALA A 64 -22.36 -9.31 -11.86
N THR A 65 -21.89 -10.09 -10.90
CA THR A 65 -21.31 -11.43 -11.09
C THR A 65 -22.14 -12.42 -10.29
N ASP A 66 -21.97 -13.72 -10.50
CA ASP A 66 -22.75 -14.73 -9.77
C ASP A 66 -22.50 -14.68 -8.25
N ALA A 67 -21.32 -14.22 -7.83
CA ALA A 67 -20.99 -13.93 -6.44
C ALA A 67 -21.93 -12.87 -5.79
N HIS A 68 -22.57 -11.98 -6.57
CA HIS A 68 -23.54 -11.01 -6.04
C HIS A 68 -24.88 -11.63 -5.67
N ARG A 69 -25.26 -12.78 -6.27
CA ARG A 69 -26.51 -13.48 -5.96
C ARG A 69 -26.54 -13.99 -4.52
N LYS A 70 -25.37 -14.26 -3.95
CA LYS A 70 -25.19 -14.74 -2.57
C LYS A 70 -25.31 -13.61 -1.52
N SER A 71 -25.41 -12.34 -1.93
CA SER A 71 -25.44 -11.18 -1.01
C SER A 71 -26.64 -10.26 -1.27
N ALA A 72 -27.32 -9.82 -0.21
CA ALA A 72 -28.45 -8.90 -0.33
C ALA A 72 -27.96 -7.47 -0.66
N ARG A 73 -28.63 -6.82 -1.61
CA ARG A 73 -28.37 -5.44 -2.00
C ARG A 73 -28.65 -4.48 -0.83
N PRO A 74 -27.69 -3.64 -0.41
CA PRO A 74 -27.91 -2.66 0.65
C PRO A 74 -28.74 -1.46 0.17
N THR A 75 -29.51 -0.86 1.07
CA THR A 75 -30.25 0.39 0.83
C THR A 75 -29.28 1.55 0.59
N PRO A 76 -29.43 2.35 -0.48
CA PRO A 76 -28.54 3.46 -0.76
C PRO A 76 -28.55 4.50 0.37
N VAL A 77 -27.38 4.82 0.92
CA VAL A 77 -27.23 5.89 1.93
C VAL A 77 -27.05 7.21 1.20
N ALA A 78 -27.93 8.18 1.42
CA ALA A 78 -27.76 9.55 0.93
C ALA A 78 -26.51 10.17 1.56
N VAL A 79 -25.55 10.55 0.72
CA VAL A 79 -24.32 11.22 1.14
C VAL A 79 -24.49 12.69 0.80
N GLY A 80 -24.58 13.55 1.82
CA GLY A 80 -24.58 15.00 1.60
C GLY A 80 -23.26 15.46 0.95
N ASP A 81 -23.31 16.60 0.26
CA ASP A 81 -22.19 17.35 -0.33
C ASP A 81 -21.23 17.93 0.75
N GLY A 82 -20.86 17.10 1.73
CA GLY A 82 -19.81 17.43 2.67
C GLY A 82 -18.50 17.61 1.90
N ASP A 83 -17.92 18.80 2.08
CA ASP A 83 -16.59 19.21 1.62
C ASP A 83 -15.69 18.01 1.31
N ARG A 84 -15.55 17.73 0.01
CA ARG A 84 -14.60 16.75 -0.52
C ARG A 84 -13.19 17.30 -0.28
N ARG A 85 -12.74 17.36 0.97
CA ARG A 85 -11.33 17.13 1.26
C ARG A 85 -11.06 15.74 0.72
N LYS A 86 -10.49 15.69 -0.49
CA LYS A 86 -10.05 14.45 -1.14
C LYS A 86 -9.30 13.67 -0.07
N ALA A 87 -9.92 12.62 0.48
CA ALA A 87 -9.16 11.59 1.17
C ALA A 87 -8.05 11.23 0.18
N PRO A 88 -6.77 11.28 0.58
CA PRO A 88 -5.67 11.02 -0.34
C PRO A 88 -5.98 9.70 -1.02
N THR A 89 -6.27 9.76 -2.31
CA THR A 89 -6.54 8.57 -3.09
C THR A 89 -5.32 7.68 -2.86
N LEU A 90 -5.51 6.48 -2.32
CA LEU A 90 -4.44 5.49 -2.15
C LEU A 90 -4.03 5.02 -3.55
N THR A 91 -3.33 5.90 -4.25
CA THR A 91 -2.78 5.75 -5.58
C THR A 91 -1.30 5.68 -5.40
N ARG A 92 -0.68 4.61 -5.92
CA ARG A 92 0.70 4.51 -6.47
C ARG A 92 1.91 5.02 -5.66
N ASP A 93 1.76 6.13 -4.97
CA ASP A 93 2.75 7.06 -4.46
C ASP A 93 2.65 7.16 -2.94
N THR A 94 2.05 6.17 -2.29
CA THR A 94 2.01 6.11 -0.83
C THR A 94 3.42 5.85 -0.31
N VAL A 95 3.90 6.78 0.52
CA VAL A 95 5.22 6.76 1.13
C VAL A 95 5.09 6.34 2.59
N TYR A 96 5.87 5.34 2.97
CA TYR A 96 6.07 5.00 4.38
C TYR A 96 7.25 5.80 4.94
N ILE A 97 7.04 6.60 5.98
CA ILE A 97 8.09 7.34 6.66
C ILE A 97 8.55 6.51 7.85
N ASN A 98 9.76 5.97 7.76
CA ASN A 98 10.42 5.22 8.80
C ASN A 98 11.37 6.17 9.59
N TYR A 99 11.16 6.31 10.89
CA TYR A 99 11.86 7.27 11.76
C TYR A 99 11.96 6.71 13.18
N ALA A 100 12.93 7.18 13.98
CA ALA A 100 13.00 6.83 15.40
C ALA A 100 12.13 7.79 16.22
N ALA A 101 11.74 7.38 17.43
CA ALA A 101 10.82 8.16 18.25
C ALA A 101 11.32 9.60 18.54
N SER A 102 12.64 9.83 18.59
CA SER A 102 13.23 11.15 18.78
C SER A 102 13.05 12.10 17.58
N GLU A 103 12.76 11.59 16.38
CA GLU A 103 12.51 12.41 15.19
C GLU A 103 11.03 12.62 14.86
N ALA A 104 10.13 12.33 15.81
CA ALA A 104 8.69 12.39 15.57
C ALA A 104 8.20 13.75 15.04
N GLU A 105 8.71 14.86 15.56
CA GLU A 105 8.31 16.21 15.12
C GLU A 105 8.70 16.48 13.66
N PHE A 106 9.90 16.06 13.27
CA PHE A 106 10.36 16.18 11.90
C PHE A 106 9.55 15.29 10.97
N ALA A 107 9.33 14.03 11.37
CA ALA A 107 8.57 13.07 10.58
C ALA A 107 7.13 13.56 10.34
N GLN A 108 6.47 14.11 11.37
CA GLN A 108 5.14 14.71 11.25
C GLN A 108 5.11 15.90 10.30
N SER A 109 6.09 16.81 10.41
CA SER A 109 6.21 17.97 9.53
C SER A 109 6.43 17.54 8.07
N LEU A 110 7.32 16.56 7.86
CA LEU A 110 7.59 16.01 6.54
C LEU A 110 6.37 15.30 5.95
N ALA A 111 5.62 14.55 6.76
CA ALA A 111 4.38 13.91 6.35
C ALA A 111 3.33 14.95 5.92
N ALA A 112 3.16 16.02 6.70
CA ALA A 112 2.26 17.11 6.35
C ALA A 112 2.64 17.75 5.02
N ASP A 113 3.93 18.02 4.79
CA ASP A 113 4.43 18.61 3.56
C ASP A 113 4.27 17.67 2.35
N LEU A 114 4.54 16.38 2.51
CA LEU A 114 4.30 15.37 1.47
C LEU A 114 2.81 15.30 1.11
N ASN A 115 1.94 15.28 2.12
CA ASN A 115 0.49 15.28 1.92
C ASN A 115 0.01 16.56 1.21
N ASN A 116 0.56 17.72 1.58
CA ASN A 116 0.29 19.01 0.91
C ASN A 116 0.79 19.01 -0.54
N ALA A 117 1.88 18.30 -0.83
CA ALA A 117 2.40 18.08 -2.18
C ALA A 117 1.59 17.02 -2.98
N GLY A 118 0.56 16.41 -2.37
CA GLY A 118 -0.30 15.41 -3.00
C GLY A 118 0.20 13.97 -2.90
N ILE A 119 1.23 13.70 -2.10
CA ILE A 119 1.80 12.37 -1.86
C ILE A 119 1.28 11.86 -0.51
N ALA A 120 0.54 10.75 -0.52
CA ALA A 120 0.02 10.16 0.71
C ALA A 120 1.17 9.62 1.58
N ALA A 121 1.40 10.23 2.73
CA ALA A 121 2.46 9.84 3.66
C ALA A 121 1.88 9.14 4.91
N TRP A 122 2.40 7.96 5.22
CA TRP A 122 2.12 7.22 6.45
C TRP A 122 3.32 7.25 7.36
N LEU A 123 3.09 7.52 8.64
CA LEU A 123 4.12 7.52 9.67
C LEU A 123 4.28 6.12 10.25
N ALA A 124 5.52 5.69 10.46
CA ALA A 124 5.86 4.58 11.32
C ALA A 124 5.54 4.96 12.77
N GLU A 125 4.30 4.74 13.20
CA GLU A 125 3.99 4.89 14.63
C GLU A 125 4.83 3.88 15.42
N PRO A 126 5.62 4.32 16.41
CA PRO A 126 6.35 3.41 17.28
C PRO A 126 5.32 2.61 18.06
N ASP A 127 5.28 1.30 17.82
CA ASP A 127 4.36 0.40 18.51
C ASP A 127 4.69 0.45 20.01
N PRO A 128 3.74 0.86 20.89
CA PRO A 128 3.98 1.02 22.31
C PRO A 128 4.28 -0.29 23.04
N GLY A 129 4.20 -1.44 22.36
CA GLY A 129 4.73 -2.69 22.85
C GLY A 129 3.94 -3.90 22.39
N GLU A 130 4.69 -4.94 22.03
CA GLU A 130 4.24 -6.33 22.09
C GLU A 130 3.25 -6.81 21.01
N VAL A 131 3.42 -6.37 19.76
CA VAL A 131 2.90 -7.14 18.62
C VAL A 131 4.07 -7.79 17.89
N ALA A 132 4.35 -9.04 18.26
CA ALA A 132 5.24 -9.92 17.50
C ALA A 132 4.54 -10.29 16.19
N TRP A 133 4.55 -9.38 15.22
CA TRP A 133 4.12 -9.68 13.85
C TRP A 133 4.91 -10.90 13.37
N ALA A 134 4.25 -11.92 12.82
CA ALA A 134 4.89 -13.17 12.42
C ALA A 134 6.03 -13.00 11.38
N GLY A 135 6.18 -11.80 10.80
CA GLY A 135 7.30 -11.38 9.95
C GLY A 135 8.09 -10.16 10.45
N GLY A 136 7.87 -9.69 11.68
CA GLY A 136 8.59 -8.58 12.33
C GLY A 136 8.28 -7.16 11.83
N VAL A 137 7.21 -6.99 11.03
CA VAL A 137 6.98 -5.76 10.25
C VAL A 137 5.47 -5.46 10.16
N HIS A 138 5.07 -4.21 10.37
CA HIS A 138 3.66 -3.75 10.38
C HIS A 138 2.95 -3.93 9.01
N PRO A 139 1.66 -4.31 8.95
CA PRO A 139 0.93 -4.53 7.69
C PRO A 139 0.93 -3.33 6.72
N ALA A 140 0.99 -2.10 7.25
CA ALA A 140 1.09 -0.87 6.45
C ALA A 140 2.33 -0.82 5.53
N LEU A 141 3.41 -1.55 5.87
CA LEU A 141 4.61 -1.66 5.03
C LEU A 141 4.36 -2.50 3.76
N GLN A 142 3.33 -3.36 3.75
CA GLN A 142 2.95 -4.11 2.57
C GLN A 142 2.29 -3.22 1.52
N GLU A 143 1.44 -2.29 1.97
CA GLU A 143 0.64 -1.41 1.10
C GLU A 143 1.47 -0.26 0.48
N CYS A 144 2.54 0.18 1.15
CA CYS A 144 3.36 1.29 0.67
C CYS A 144 4.28 0.86 -0.48
N ALA A 145 4.36 1.66 -1.54
CA ALA A 145 5.18 1.39 -2.71
C ALA A 145 6.64 1.85 -2.53
N ARG A 146 6.87 2.89 -1.71
CA ARG A 146 8.17 3.51 -1.46
C ARG A 146 8.32 3.82 0.02
N MET A 147 9.55 3.87 0.51
CA MET A 147 9.86 4.27 1.88
C MET A 147 10.79 5.48 1.90
N VAL A 148 10.52 6.42 2.80
CA VAL A 148 11.44 7.47 3.24
C VAL A 148 11.98 7.08 4.60
N LEU A 149 13.29 6.88 4.69
CA LEU A 149 14.00 6.66 5.95
C LEU A 149 14.54 8.00 6.47
N VAL A 150 14.11 8.42 7.64
CA VAL A 150 14.71 9.54 8.37
C VAL A 150 16.00 9.04 9.03
N LEU A 151 17.14 9.49 8.52
CA LEU A 151 18.45 9.05 8.98
C LEU A 151 19.03 10.03 10.00
N SER A 152 19.16 9.54 11.22
CA SER A 152 19.82 10.16 12.36
C SER A 152 20.68 9.12 13.10
N PRO A 153 21.55 9.53 14.04
CA PRO A 153 22.28 8.59 14.89
C PRO A 153 21.35 7.66 15.70
N ASP A 154 20.22 8.18 16.18
CA ASP A 154 19.26 7.43 16.98
C ASP A 154 18.52 6.39 16.11
N ALA A 155 18.12 6.77 14.89
CA ALA A 155 17.50 5.88 13.91
C ALA A 155 18.39 4.69 13.51
N LEU A 156 19.72 4.83 13.61
CA LEU A 156 20.67 3.73 13.37
C LEU A 156 20.74 2.73 14.53
N GLN A 157 20.40 3.15 15.75
CA GLN A 157 20.36 2.29 16.93
C GLN A 157 18.97 1.65 17.15
N ASP A 158 17.94 2.17 16.48
CA ASP A 158 16.57 1.69 16.60
C ASP A 158 16.34 0.39 15.80
N THR A 159 15.94 -0.67 16.52
CA THR A 159 15.69 -1.99 15.93
C THR A 159 14.44 -2.03 15.05
N GLN A 160 13.42 -1.24 15.34
CA GLN A 160 12.21 -1.16 14.52
C GLN A 160 12.51 -0.46 13.19
N VAL A 161 13.28 0.63 13.26
CA VAL A 161 13.77 1.32 12.06
C VAL A 161 14.60 0.36 11.21
N ALA A 162 15.50 -0.40 11.84
CA ALA A 162 16.30 -1.42 11.18
C ALA A 162 15.47 -2.48 10.46
N ALA A 163 14.49 -3.07 11.15
CA ALA A 163 13.59 -4.06 10.57
C ALA A 163 12.78 -3.50 9.38
N GLY A 164 12.30 -2.26 9.49
CA GLY A 164 11.53 -1.60 8.44
C GLY A 164 12.30 -1.46 7.12
N TRP A 165 13.55 -0.96 7.17
CA TRP A 165 14.33 -0.81 5.94
C TRP A 165 14.85 -2.14 5.39
N GLN A 166 15.18 -3.11 6.25
CA GLN A 166 15.56 -4.46 5.83
C GLN A 166 14.43 -5.16 5.07
N PHE A 167 13.18 -5.01 5.52
CA PHE A 167 12.01 -5.51 4.82
C PHE A 167 11.84 -4.92 3.42
N PHE A 168 11.96 -3.60 3.30
CA PHE A 168 11.89 -2.91 2.00
C PHE A 168 12.98 -3.39 1.05
N ARG A 169 14.20 -3.61 1.55
CA ARG A 169 15.30 -4.18 0.75
C ARG A 169 15.02 -5.61 0.31
N GLY A 170 14.55 -6.47 1.21
CA GLY A 170 14.18 -7.85 0.89
C GLY A 170 13.10 -7.94 -0.20
N LYS A 171 12.14 -7.00 -0.20
CA LYS A 171 11.09 -6.88 -1.22
C LYS A 171 11.50 -6.07 -2.46
N ARG A 172 12.77 -5.65 -2.56
CA ARG A 172 13.30 -4.79 -3.64
C ARG A 172 12.50 -3.49 -3.84
N LYS A 173 11.87 -2.98 -2.77
CA LYS A 173 11.14 -1.71 -2.79
C LYS A 173 12.12 -0.54 -2.70
N PRO A 174 11.86 0.59 -3.38
CA PRO A 174 12.72 1.76 -3.34
C PRO A 174 12.73 2.40 -1.95
N ILE A 175 13.93 2.80 -1.53
CA ILE A 175 14.20 3.49 -0.27
C ILE A 175 14.88 4.81 -0.60
N VAL A 176 14.33 5.90 -0.07
CA VAL A 176 14.89 7.25 -0.13
C VAL A 176 15.29 7.65 1.29
N ILE A 177 16.43 8.31 1.43
CA ILE A 177 16.99 8.69 2.73
C ILE A 177 16.85 10.21 2.92
N ALA A 178 16.16 10.60 3.98
CA ALA A 178 16.10 11.97 4.49
C ALA A 178 17.12 12.10 5.63
N GLN A 179 18.27 12.69 5.34
CA GLN A 179 19.39 12.80 6.27
C GLN A 179 19.23 14.03 7.17
N LEU A 180 19.03 13.80 8.47
CA LEU A 180 18.92 14.86 9.48
C LEU A 180 20.25 15.26 10.10
N SER A 181 21.25 14.38 10.00
CA SER A 181 22.59 14.66 10.50
C SER A 181 23.64 14.07 9.56
N THR A 182 24.63 14.89 9.23
CA THR A 182 25.80 14.48 8.43
C THR A 182 26.71 13.50 9.18
N ALA A 183 26.57 13.41 10.51
CA ALA A 183 27.30 12.46 11.34
C ALA A 183 26.77 11.02 11.21
N ALA A 184 25.54 10.83 10.73
CA ALA A 184 24.96 9.51 10.54
C ALA A 184 25.29 8.96 9.14
N ALA A 185 25.99 7.83 9.09
CA ALA A 185 26.25 7.11 7.86
C ALA A 185 25.21 6.00 7.64
N PRO A 186 24.59 5.88 6.45
CA PRO A 186 23.65 4.82 6.19
C PRO A 186 24.34 3.44 6.19
N PRO A 187 23.68 2.37 6.67
CA PRO A 187 24.16 1.00 6.58
C PRO A 187 24.49 0.59 5.14
N ASP A 188 25.46 -0.33 4.98
CA ASP A 188 25.98 -0.74 3.67
C ASP A 188 24.89 -1.22 2.70
N ASP A 189 23.88 -1.92 3.22
CA ASP A 189 22.75 -2.44 2.44
C ASP A 189 21.93 -1.35 1.76
N ILE A 190 21.87 -0.14 2.33
CA ILE A 190 21.13 1.02 1.81
C ILE A 190 22.05 2.18 1.41
N ARG A 191 23.37 1.97 1.39
CA ARG A 191 24.37 3.01 1.06
C ARG A 191 24.18 3.64 -0.33
N ARG A 192 23.60 2.89 -1.27
CA ARG A 192 23.33 3.32 -2.66
C ARG A 192 21.97 4.01 -2.84
N SER A 193 21.15 4.07 -1.80
CA SER A 193 19.85 4.77 -1.88
C SER A 193 20.05 6.28 -2.08
N PRO A 194 19.15 6.95 -2.84
CA PRO A 194 19.13 8.41 -2.93
C PRO A 194 19.07 9.04 -1.55
N ARG A 195 19.93 10.03 -1.31
CA ARG A 195 20.06 10.72 -0.02
C ARG A 195 19.88 12.22 -0.20
N PHE A 196 19.13 12.83 0.71
CA PHE A 196 18.86 14.27 0.71
C PHE A 196 19.18 14.83 2.08
N ASP A 197 20.00 15.87 2.13
CA ASP A 197 20.45 16.50 3.36
C ASP A 197 19.45 17.56 3.84
N PHE A 198 18.66 17.19 4.84
CA PHE A 198 17.69 18.08 5.50
C PHE A 198 18.32 18.89 6.64
N ALA A 199 19.57 18.61 7.03
CA ALA A 199 20.28 19.38 8.06
C ALA A 199 20.76 20.74 7.54
N ALA A 200 21.12 20.81 6.24
CA ALA A 200 21.63 22.02 5.61
C ALA A 200 20.53 22.97 5.10
N ASP A 201 19.63 22.49 4.23
CA ASP A 201 18.52 23.28 3.67
C ASP A 201 17.30 22.41 3.39
N TYR A 202 16.29 22.55 4.26
CA TYR A 202 15.02 21.84 4.16
C TYR A 202 14.34 22.02 2.79
N LYS A 203 14.26 23.25 2.27
CA LYS A 203 13.42 23.54 1.10
C LYS A 203 14.00 22.97 -0.19
N SER A 204 15.33 22.98 -0.31
CA SER A 204 16.01 22.39 -1.46
C SER A 204 16.04 20.87 -1.37
N ALA A 205 16.32 20.31 -0.18
CA ALA A 205 16.28 18.87 0.06
C ALA A 205 14.90 18.28 -0.22
N PHE A 206 13.84 18.93 0.28
CA PHE A 206 12.46 18.49 0.08
C PHE A 206 12.07 18.44 -1.39
N ARG A 207 12.41 19.47 -2.19
CA ARG A 207 12.12 19.48 -3.63
C ARG A 207 12.85 18.38 -4.38
N GLN A 208 14.12 18.14 -4.07
CA GLN A 208 14.90 17.07 -4.69
C GLN A 208 14.36 15.69 -4.29
N MET A 209 13.95 15.53 -3.03
CA MET A 209 13.34 14.31 -2.53
C MET A 209 11.99 14.03 -3.21
N LEU A 210 11.13 15.04 -3.37
CA LEU A 210 9.87 14.93 -4.11
C LEU A 210 10.10 14.43 -5.54
N GLN A 211 11.12 14.96 -6.22
CA GLN A 211 11.46 14.54 -7.58
C GLN A 211 11.86 13.05 -7.64
N ALA A 212 12.60 12.56 -6.64
CA ALA A 212 12.99 11.14 -6.52
C ALA A 212 11.84 10.21 -6.07
N LEU A 213 10.83 10.75 -5.40
CA LEU A 213 9.60 10.05 -5.05
C LEU A 213 8.66 9.92 -6.25
N SER A 214 8.66 10.92 -7.14
CA SER A 214 7.83 10.95 -8.35
C SER A 214 8.41 10.18 -9.56
N SER A 215 9.68 9.74 -9.49
CA SER A 215 10.38 9.04 -10.58
C SER A 215 10.09 7.54 -10.62
#